data_AF-A0A2V8C309-F1
#
_entry.id   AF-A0A2V8C309-F1
#
_cell.length_a   1.000
_cell.length_b   1.000
_cell.length_c   1.000
_cell.angle_alpha   90.00
_cell.angle_beta   90.00
_cell.angle_gamma   90.00
#
_symmetry.space_group_name_H-M   'P 1'
#
loop_
_entity.id
_entity.type
_entity.pdbx_description
1 polymer ?
#
loop_
_entity_poly.entity_id
_entity_poly.type
_entity_poly.pdbx_seq_one_letter_code
_entity_poly.pdbx_strand_id
1 'polypeptide(L)'
;MLYGGPMKIVQNRRLTLILFEEFNHFRQLFTDGRAFPQDPQPTWFGYSIGRWDGDALVVDSMGFNEQTWMDDSGLPHTDALRTTERFRRRDFGHLELQITFDDVKTFTMPWSVNVTFNLQPDTELIESICENELDGKHMVGK
;
A
#
# COMPACT_ATOMS: atom_id res chain seq x y z
N MET A 1 -4.70 -3.65 -2.08
CA MET A 1 -3.64 -3.06 -1.23
C MET A 1 -2.26 -3.63 -1.55
N LEU A 2 -2.18 -4.91 -1.90
CA LEU A 2 -1.04 -5.44 -2.64
C LEU A 2 -1.12 -4.92 -4.07
N TYR A 3 -0.15 -4.12 -4.49
CA TYR A 3 -0.11 -3.51 -5.82
C TYR A 3 0.97 -4.19 -6.66
N GLY A 4 0.55 -4.78 -7.80
CA GLY A 4 1.43 -5.53 -8.70
C GLY A 4 1.94 -4.73 -9.91
N GLY A 5 1.43 -3.52 -10.14
CA GLY A 5 1.81 -2.68 -11.27
C GLY A 5 3.10 -1.87 -11.06
N PRO A 6 3.52 -1.07 -12.06
CA PRO A 6 4.61 -0.11 -11.91
C PRO A 6 4.29 0.95 -10.85
N MET A 7 5.28 1.23 -10.00
CA MET A 7 5.19 2.28 -8.98
C MET A 7 6.49 3.08 -8.90
N LYS A 8 6.37 4.35 -8.51
CA LYS A 8 7.52 5.24 -8.28
C LYS A 8 7.54 5.68 -6.82
N ILE A 9 8.69 5.52 -6.17
CA ILE A 9 8.90 5.98 -4.79
C ILE A 9 9.70 7.28 -4.82
N VAL A 10 9.12 8.36 -4.29
CA VAL A 10 9.77 9.66 -4.15
C VAL A 10 9.94 9.96 -2.67
N GLN A 11 11.17 10.12 -2.22
CA GLN A 11 11.47 10.29 -0.79
C GLN A 11 11.97 11.70 -0.50
N ASN A 12 11.45 12.29 0.57
CA ASN A 12 12.09 13.41 1.25
C ASN A 12 12.24 13.08 2.75
N ARG A 13 12.80 14.01 3.53
CA ARG A 13 13.08 13.78 4.96
C ARG A 13 11.84 13.58 5.85
N ARG A 14 10.66 14.01 5.41
CA ARG A 14 9.43 14.08 6.22
C ARG A 14 8.25 13.31 5.61
N LEU A 15 8.36 12.91 4.36
CA LEU A 15 7.33 12.25 3.58
C LEU A 15 7.98 11.38 2.51
N THR A 16 7.57 10.12 2.47
CA THR A 16 7.78 9.25 1.31
C THR A 16 6.47 9.14 0.56
N LEU A 17 6.51 9.38 -0.75
CA LEU A 17 5.38 9.22 -1.66
C LEU A 17 5.57 7.93 -2.46
N ILE A 18 4.51 7.16 -2.58
CA ILE A 18 4.39 6.08 -3.57
C ILE A 18 3.36 6.54 -4.59
N LEU A 19 3.78 6.61 -5.85
CA LEU A 19 2.93 6.88 -6.99
C LEU A 19 2.65 5.55 -7.69
N PHE A 20 1.39 5.28 -7.95
CA PHE A 20 0.94 4.09 -8.67
C PHE A 20 0.54 4.50 -10.08
N GLU A 21 1.04 3.78 -11.08
CA GLU A 21 0.67 4.01 -12.48
C GLU A 21 -0.85 3.80 -12.67
N GLU A 22 -1.37 2.69 -12.15
CA GLU A 22 -2.78 2.34 -12.23
C GLU A 22 -3.65 3.37 -11.49
N PHE A 23 -4.70 3.83 -12.18
CA PHE A 23 -5.68 4.81 -11.69
C PHE A 23 -5.08 6.15 -11.22
N ASN A 24 -3.80 6.41 -11.49
CA ASN A 24 -3.08 7.61 -11.01
C ASN A 24 -3.19 7.81 -9.50
N HIS A 25 -3.22 6.72 -8.74
CA HIS A 25 -3.29 6.78 -7.30
C HIS A 25 -1.95 7.17 -6.68
N PHE A 26 -2.02 7.71 -5.46
CA PHE A 26 -0.83 7.96 -4.66
C PHE A 26 -1.07 7.56 -3.21
N ARG A 27 0.02 7.21 -2.52
CA ARG A 27 0.03 6.94 -1.09
C ARG A 27 1.11 7.77 -0.42
N GLN A 28 0.75 8.30 0.75
CA GLN A 28 1.63 9.12 1.58
C GLN A 28 2.08 8.31 2.79
N LEU A 29 3.39 8.24 3.00
CA LEU A 29 4.01 7.62 4.16
C LEU A 29 4.71 8.72 4.97
N PHE A 30 4.08 9.17 6.06
CA PHE A 30 4.61 10.26 6.87
C PHE A 30 5.82 9.78 7.70
N THR A 31 6.99 10.34 7.44
CA THR A 31 8.26 9.97 8.09
C THR A 31 8.78 11.07 9.01
N ASP A 32 7.93 12.03 9.39
CA ASP A 32 8.30 13.18 10.20
C ASP A 32 8.14 12.99 11.72
N GLY A 33 7.93 11.75 12.16
CA GLY A 33 7.85 11.38 13.58
C GLY A 33 6.53 11.74 14.26
N ARG A 34 5.50 12.12 13.51
CA ARG A 34 4.15 12.31 14.06
C ARG A 34 3.59 11.01 14.63
N ALA A 35 2.68 11.13 15.59
CA ALA A 35 1.83 10.03 16.02
C ALA A 35 0.62 9.89 15.09
N PHE A 36 -0.05 8.75 15.18
CA PHE A 36 -1.33 8.59 14.52
C PHE A 36 -2.39 9.57 15.04
N PRO A 37 -3.31 10.06 14.19
CA PRO A 37 -4.49 10.77 14.67
C PRO A 37 -5.33 9.83 15.56
N GLN A 38 -6.00 10.39 16.57
CA GLN A 38 -6.88 9.61 17.46
C GLN A 38 -8.11 9.07 16.72
N ASP A 39 -8.62 9.83 15.75
CA ASP A 39 -9.77 9.50 14.93
C ASP A 39 -9.43 9.78 13.45
N PRO A 40 -8.75 8.85 12.76
CA PRO A 40 -8.42 9.02 11.35
C PRO A 40 -9.69 8.98 10.48
N GLN A 41 -9.83 9.95 9.57
CA GLN A 41 -10.79 9.83 8.48
C GLN A 41 -10.50 8.54 7.68
N PRO A 42 -11.48 7.62 7.52
CA PRO A 42 -11.25 6.39 6.77
C PRO A 42 -10.92 6.69 5.30
N THR A 43 -9.89 6.04 4.77
CA THR A 43 -9.45 6.18 3.37
C THR A 43 -9.04 4.85 2.77
N TRP A 44 -9.00 4.78 1.43
CA TRP A 44 -8.64 3.56 0.68
C TRP A 44 -7.24 2.98 1.02
N PHE A 45 -6.26 3.85 1.25
CA PHE A 45 -4.88 3.45 1.59
C PHE A 45 -4.55 3.64 3.07
N GLY A 46 -5.53 4.02 3.88
CA GLY A 46 -5.35 4.35 5.29
C GLY A 46 -4.40 5.53 5.54
N TYR A 47 -4.18 5.81 6.81
CA TYR A 47 -3.15 6.73 7.29
C TYR A 47 -1.88 5.94 7.56
N SER A 48 -0.73 6.40 7.05
CA SER A 48 0.54 5.64 7.14
C SER A 48 1.64 6.46 7.81
N ILE A 49 2.34 5.86 8.77
CA ILE A 49 3.48 6.46 9.48
C ILE A 49 4.69 5.56 9.31
N GLY A 50 5.77 6.13 8.79
CA GLY A 50 7.03 5.45 8.52
C GLY A 50 8.13 5.83 9.51
N ARG A 51 8.97 4.87 9.86
CA ARG A 51 10.22 5.06 10.60
C ARG A 51 11.33 4.21 9.98
N TRP A 52 12.56 4.71 10.02
CA TRP A 52 13.72 3.92 9.63
C TRP A 52 14.18 3.03 10.79
N ASP A 53 14.42 1.76 10.49
CA ASP A 53 15.03 0.77 11.36
C ASP A 53 16.22 0.15 10.62
N GLY A 54 17.41 0.73 10.86
CA GLY A 54 18.62 0.40 10.09
C GLY A 54 18.48 0.77 8.61
N ASP A 55 18.56 -0.22 7.74
CA ASP A 55 18.46 -0.11 6.27
C ASP A 55 17.01 -0.27 5.75
N ALA A 56 16.03 -0.47 6.64
CA ALA A 56 14.65 -0.72 6.27
C ALA A 56 13.72 0.43 6.71
N LEU A 57 12.77 0.78 5.84
CA LEU A 57 11.65 1.66 6.18
C LEU A 57 10.51 0.79 6.70
N VAL A 58 10.17 0.94 7.97
CA VAL A 58 9.01 0.29 8.60
C VAL A 58 7.84 1.25 8.61
N VAL A 59 6.72 0.85 8.01
CA VAL A 59 5.51 1.65 7.89
C VAL A 59 4.39 0.93 8.60
N ASP A 60 3.75 1.62 9.54
CA ASP A 60 2.50 1.17 10.13
C ASP A 60 1.35 1.97 9.51
N SER A 61 0.24 1.29 9.23
CA SER A 61 -0.96 1.91 8.66
C SER A 61 -2.25 1.45 9.32
N MET A 62 -3.23 2.35 9.36
CA MET A 62 -4.57 2.12 9.91
C MET A 62 -5.59 3.10 9.35
N GLY A 63 -6.87 2.93 9.70
CA GLY A 63 -7.94 3.82 9.23
C GLY A 63 -8.31 3.57 7.77
N PHE A 64 -8.33 2.29 7.39
CA PHE A 64 -8.81 1.85 6.08
C PHE A 64 -10.33 1.91 6.02
N ASN A 65 -10.90 2.16 4.85
CA ASN A 65 -12.35 2.03 4.65
C ASN A 65 -12.71 0.59 4.24
N GLU A 66 -13.90 0.11 4.59
CA GLU A 66 -14.35 -1.26 4.28
C GLU A 66 -14.96 -1.41 2.87
N GLN A 67 -14.62 -0.51 1.95
CA GLN A 67 -15.25 -0.46 0.63
C GLN A 67 -14.43 -1.20 -0.45
N THR A 68 -13.33 -1.84 -0.05
CA THR A 68 -12.37 -2.53 -0.94
C THR A 68 -12.10 -3.95 -0.47
N TRP A 69 -11.52 -4.73 -1.37
CA TRP A 69 -10.85 -5.98 -1.06
C TRP A 69 -9.35 -5.73 -0.82
N MET A 70 -8.70 -6.56 -0.02
CA MET A 70 -7.25 -6.45 0.21
C MET A 70 -6.43 -6.85 -1.02
N ASP A 71 -6.95 -7.78 -1.81
CA ASP A 71 -6.37 -8.29 -3.05
C ASP A 71 -7.45 -8.60 -4.10
N ASP A 72 -6.99 -8.93 -5.31
CA ASP A 72 -7.86 -9.21 -6.47
C ASP A 72 -8.62 -10.54 -6.35
N SER A 73 -8.30 -11.37 -5.33
CA SER A 73 -9.04 -12.61 -5.05
C SER A 73 -10.31 -12.35 -4.24
N GLY A 74 -10.52 -11.10 -3.78
CA GLY A 74 -11.68 -10.72 -2.99
C GLY A 74 -11.49 -10.97 -1.49
N LEU A 75 -10.25 -10.94 -0.98
CA LEU A 75 -10.00 -11.13 0.45
C LEU A 75 -10.57 -9.92 1.25
N PRO A 76 -11.56 -10.13 2.15
CA PRO A 76 -12.18 -9.03 2.91
C PRO A 76 -11.23 -8.43 3.94
N HIS A 77 -11.52 -7.19 4.33
CA HIS A 77 -10.99 -6.57 5.54
C HIS A 77 -12.03 -5.63 6.17
N THR A 78 -11.75 -5.21 7.40
CA THR A 78 -12.57 -4.28 8.16
C THR A 78 -11.81 -2.97 8.47
N ASP A 79 -12.50 -2.06 9.16
CA ASP A 79 -11.95 -0.86 9.77
C ASP A 79 -10.93 -1.14 10.89
N ALA A 80 -10.89 -2.38 11.39
CA ALA A 80 -9.92 -2.83 12.39
C ALA A 80 -8.57 -3.19 11.76
N LEU A 81 -8.47 -3.25 10.43
CA LEU A 81 -7.24 -3.60 9.73
C LEU A 81 -6.08 -2.67 10.14
N ARG A 82 -4.99 -3.31 10.55
CA ARG A 82 -3.66 -2.73 10.72
C ARG A 82 -2.71 -3.44 9.79
N THR A 83 -1.86 -2.66 9.14
CA THR A 83 -0.76 -3.22 8.35
C THR A 83 0.58 -2.72 8.85
N THR A 84 1.53 -3.62 8.97
CA THR A 84 2.94 -3.28 9.19
C THR A 84 3.73 -3.73 7.98
N GLU A 85 4.33 -2.79 7.28
CA GLU A 85 5.12 -3.00 6.08
C GLU A 85 6.60 -2.73 6.37
N ARG A 86 7.49 -3.61 5.92
CA ARG A 86 8.94 -3.43 6.00
C ARG A 86 9.53 -3.42 4.60
N PHE A 87 9.88 -2.22 4.13
CA PHE A 87 10.55 -1.99 2.85
C PHE A 87 12.07 -2.09 3.05
N ARG A 88 12.73 -2.99 2.32
CA ARG A 88 14.18 -3.16 2.37
C ARG A 88 14.76 -3.28 0.97
N ARG A 89 15.63 -2.34 0.61
CA ARG A 89 16.37 -2.40 -0.66
C ARG A 89 17.64 -3.24 -0.46
N ARG A 90 17.60 -4.51 -0.89
CA ARG A 90 18.72 -5.46 -0.67
C ARG A 90 19.93 -5.16 -1.52
N ASP A 91 19.70 -4.62 -2.71
CA ASP A 91 20.73 -4.14 -3.63
C ASP A 91 20.15 -3.05 -4.53
N PHE A 92 20.92 -2.58 -5.50
CA PHE A 92 20.47 -1.51 -6.39
C PHE A 92 19.20 -1.87 -7.18
N GLY A 93 19.04 -3.12 -7.60
CA GLY A 93 17.95 -3.57 -8.48
C GLY A 93 16.72 -4.11 -7.75
N HIS A 94 16.82 -4.48 -6.48
CA HIS A 94 15.75 -5.23 -5.81
C HIS A 94 15.26 -4.58 -4.52
N LEU A 95 13.94 -4.42 -4.42
CA LEU A 95 13.24 -3.99 -3.22
C LEU A 95 12.39 -5.14 -2.69
N GLU A 96 12.62 -5.52 -1.44
CA GLU A 96 11.76 -6.44 -0.70
C GLU A 96 10.76 -5.66 0.14
N LEU A 97 9.52 -6.13 0.15
CA LEU A 97 8.44 -5.63 0.97
C LEU A 97 7.83 -6.81 1.72
N GLN A 98 8.04 -6.85 3.03
CA GLN A 98 7.27 -7.74 3.90
C GLN A 98 6.05 -6.97 4.41
N ILE A 99 4.87 -7.55 4.30
CA ILE A 99 3.64 -6.95 4.83
C ILE A 99 3.04 -7.92 5.83
N THR A 100 2.70 -7.43 7.01
CA THR A 100 1.91 -8.14 8.01
C THR A 100 0.53 -7.48 8.09
N PHE A 101 -0.51 -8.30 7.97
CA PHE A 101 -1.90 -7.88 8.12
C PHE A 101 -2.43 -8.37 9.46
N ASP A 102 -3.03 -7.46 10.23
CA ASP A 102 -3.70 -7.75 11.48
C ASP A 102 -5.10 -7.16 11.43
N ASP A 103 -6.11 -8.02 11.33
CA ASP A 103 -7.51 -7.64 11.38
C ASP A 103 -8.25 -8.66 12.25
N VAL A 104 -8.47 -8.31 13.51
CA VAL A 104 -9.10 -9.18 14.51
C VAL A 104 -10.58 -9.47 14.24
N LYS A 105 -11.25 -8.71 13.35
CA LYS A 105 -12.65 -8.94 12.99
C LYS A 105 -12.77 -9.89 11.80
N THR A 106 -11.75 -10.00 10.95
CA THR A 106 -11.74 -10.90 9.79
C THR A 106 -10.88 -12.15 10.00
N PHE A 107 -9.71 -12.03 10.63
CA PHE A 107 -8.72 -13.11 10.75
C PHE A 107 -8.57 -13.59 12.19
N THR A 108 -8.21 -14.87 12.33
CA THR A 108 -7.97 -15.49 13.64
C THR A 108 -6.61 -15.14 14.23
N MET A 109 -5.66 -14.73 13.40
CA MET A 109 -4.33 -14.27 13.80
C MET A 109 -3.70 -13.40 12.70
N PRO A 110 -2.73 -12.53 13.04
CA PRO A 110 -1.96 -11.82 12.04
C PRO A 110 -1.21 -12.78 11.12
N TRP A 111 -1.06 -12.39 9.86
CA TRP A 111 -0.33 -13.17 8.85
C TRP A 111 0.48 -12.24 7.96
N SER A 112 1.51 -12.78 7.30
CA SER A 112 2.45 -11.98 6.52
C SER A 112 2.66 -12.52 5.11
N VAL A 113 2.97 -11.62 4.19
CA VAL A 113 3.41 -11.91 2.83
C VAL A 113 4.73 -11.20 2.53
N ASN A 114 5.48 -11.73 1.58
CA ASN A 114 6.67 -11.08 1.04
C ASN A 114 6.46 -10.81 -0.45
N VAL A 115 6.74 -9.59 -0.85
CA VAL A 115 6.68 -9.11 -2.23
C VAL A 115 8.06 -8.63 -2.63
N THR A 116 8.50 -8.96 -3.83
CA THR A 116 9.76 -8.47 -4.40
C THR A 116 9.46 -7.61 -5.61
N PHE A 117 10.08 -6.44 -5.66
CA PHE A 117 10.01 -5.52 -6.79
C PHE A 117 11.36 -5.41 -7.46
N ASN A 118 11.34 -5.36 -8.79
CA ASN A 118 12.51 -5.14 -9.63
C ASN A 118 12.53 -3.68 -10.08
N LEU A 119 13.69 -3.04 -9.98
CA LEU A 119 13.92 -1.71 -10.53
C LEU A 119 13.82 -1.76 -12.05
N GLN A 120 13.02 -0.86 -12.62
CA GLN A 120 13.00 -0.61 -14.05
C GLN A 120 13.85 0.65 -14.31
N PRO A 121 15.08 0.51 -14.82
CA PRO A 121 15.92 1.66 -15.16
C PRO A 121 15.43 2.32 -16.46
N ASP A 122 15.82 3.59 -16.65
CA ASP A 122 15.62 4.34 -17.91
C ASP A 122 14.15 4.42 -18.39
N THR A 123 13.21 4.34 -17.45
CA THR A 123 11.78 4.52 -17.69
C THR A 123 11.19 5.52 -16.70
N GLU A 124 10.01 6.04 -17.02
CA GLU A 124 9.24 6.93 -16.17
C GLU A 124 7.84 6.37 -15.98
N LEU A 125 7.25 6.65 -14.81
CA LEU A 125 5.86 6.32 -14.53
C LEU A 125 4.96 7.17 -15.44
N ILE A 126 4.04 6.55 -16.17
CA ILE A 126 3.09 7.25 -17.06
C ILE A 126 1.69 7.27 -16.45
N GLU A 127 0.78 8.07 -17.01
CA GLU A 127 -0.63 8.00 -16.63
C GLU A 127 -1.31 6.72 -17.14
N SER A 128 -2.04 6.03 -16.26
CA SER A 128 -2.95 4.95 -16.65
C SER A 128 -4.40 5.41 -16.52
N ILE A 129 -5.09 5.55 -17.66
CA ILE A 129 -6.50 5.96 -17.71
C ILE A 129 -7.35 4.79 -18.23
N CYS A 130 -8.35 4.40 -17.44
CA CYS A 130 -9.38 3.44 -17.88
C CYS A 130 -10.37 4.09 -18.84
N GLU A 131 -10.01 4.22 -20.12
CA GLU A 131 -10.88 4.87 -21.13
C GLU A 131 -11.86 3.93 -21.85
N ASN A 132 -11.68 2.61 -21.77
CA ASN A 132 -12.50 1.63 -22.51
C ASN A 132 -12.94 0.41 -21.67
N GLU A 133 -13.31 0.65 -20.42
CA GLU A 133 -13.80 -0.40 -19.53
C GLU A 133 -15.19 -0.89 -19.93
N LEU A 134 -15.24 -2.02 -20.66
CA LEU A 134 -16.48 -2.64 -21.12
C LEU A 134 -17.03 -3.67 -20.13
N ASP A 135 -16.25 -4.09 -19.13
CA ASP A 135 -16.59 -5.20 -18.23
C ASP A 135 -17.42 -4.79 -17.02
N GLY A 136 -17.49 -3.49 -16.69
CA GLY A 136 -18.36 -3.00 -15.62
C GLY A 136 -19.84 -3.36 -15.80
N LYS A 137 -20.30 -3.55 -17.05
CA LYS A 137 -21.67 -3.98 -17.37
C LYS A 137 -21.91 -5.48 -17.18
N HIS A 138 -20.85 -6.27 -17.00
CA HIS A 138 -20.90 -7.72 -16.84
C HIS A 138 -20.66 -8.18 -15.40
N MET A 139 -20.31 -7.27 -14.48
CA MET A 139 -20.12 -7.61 -13.06
C MET A 139 -21.45 -7.93 -12.37
N VAL A 140 -21.53 -9.08 -11.70
CA VAL A 140 -22.71 -9.57 -10.98
C VAL A 140 -22.43 -9.48 -9.47
N GLY A 141 -23.37 -8.94 -8.68
CA GLY A 141 -23.27 -8.93 -7.20
C GLY A 141 -22.84 -7.60 -6.56
N LYS A 142 -23.30 -6.46 -7.10
CA LYS A 142 -23.26 -5.18 -6.37
C LYS A 142 -24.17 -5.19 -5.14
#